data_AF-A0A2D7X1Z2-F1
#
_entry.id   AF-A0A2D7X1Z2-F1
#
_cell.length_a   1.000
_cell.length_b   1.000
_cell.length_c   1.000
_cell.angle_alpha   90.00
_cell.angle_beta   90.00
_cell.angle_gamma   90.00
#
_symmetry.space_group_name_H-M   'P 1'
#
loop_
_entity.id
_entity.type
_entity.pdbx_description
1 polymer ?
#
loop_
_entity_poly.entity_id
_entity_poly.type
_entity_poly.pdbx_seq_one_letter_code
_entity_poly.pdbx_strand_id
1 'polypeptide(L)'
;MAGGMERIATITSIDVQYETKQPWMKFVPDIFLTAEVKHDWDDKITIFGSFKKDIALDDRKSWGSAFKVAEFFECALGKRNLLVQPDYSIPDEWIRDCIDREIKMCSYPTTKLKDSGKPYWNNFDRVAQAGSVDGILKKMVLDSAKAGYIKNYNFSNDQNGEIDFNFGSNVKEEKTTPEVQLDGIEL
;
A
#
# COMPACT_ATOMS: atom_id res chain seq x y z
N MET A 1 12.04 12.63 -9.66
CA MET A 1 11.90 11.95 -8.34
C MET A 1 11.82 10.45 -8.59
N ALA A 2 12.71 9.70 -7.94
CA ALA A 2 12.70 8.24 -7.86
C ALA A 2 11.42 7.72 -7.17
N GLY A 3 11.06 6.46 -7.35
CA GLY A 3 9.84 5.85 -6.78
C GLY A 3 8.79 5.43 -7.81
N GLY A 4 9.14 5.45 -9.10
CA GLY A 4 8.25 5.03 -10.19
C GLY A 4 7.51 6.16 -10.92
N MET A 5 6.38 5.80 -11.51
CA MET A 5 5.58 6.66 -12.39
C MET A 5 4.20 6.89 -11.79
N GLU A 6 3.87 8.17 -11.57
CA GLU A 6 2.54 8.59 -11.15
C GLU A 6 1.68 8.92 -12.37
N ARG A 7 0.39 8.63 -12.26
CA ARG A 7 -0.62 8.92 -13.29
C ARG A 7 -1.97 9.18 -12.64
N ILE A 8 -2.80 9.98 -13.29
CA ILE A 8 -4.20 10.15 -12.92
C ILE A 8 -5.00 9.12 -13.70
N ALA A 9 -5.92 8.40 -13.07
CA ALA A 9 -6.75 7.44 -13.79
C ALA A 9 -8.21 7.60 -13.40
N THR A 10 -9.11 7.46 -14.36
CA THR A 10 -10.55 7.49 -14.16
C THR A 10 -11.03 6.08 -13.83
N ILE A 11 -11.81 5.93 -12.76
CA ILE A 11 -12.38 4.66 -12.34
C ILE A 11 -13.55 4.31 -13.27
N THR A 12 -13.50 3.13 -13.90
CA THR A 12 -14.53 2.67 -14.83
C THR A 12 -15.40 1.56 -14.23
N SER A 13 -14.84 0.75 -13.34
CA SER A 13 -15.55 -0.33 -12.66
C SER A 13 -14.89 -0.64 -11.33
N ILE A 14 -15.69 -1.09 -10.35
CA ILE A 14 -15.23 -1.57 -9.05
C ILE A 14 -15.97 -2.88 -8.75
N ASP A 15 -15.19 -3.90 -8.42
CA ASP A 15 -15.66 -5.19 -7.90
C ASP A 15 -15.10 -5.40 -6.50
N VAL A 16 -15.97 -5.68 -5.53
CA VAL A 16 -15.60 -5.94 -4.14
C VAL A 16 -16.02 -7.35 -3.78
N GLN A 17 -15.04 -8.17 -3.41
CA GLN A 17 -15.22 -9.54 -2.97
C GLN A 17 -14.87 -9.64 -1.49
N TYR A 18 -15.63 -10.44 -0.75
CA TYR A 18 -15.42 -10.67 0.68
C TYR A 18 -14.93 -12.10 0.91
N GLU A 19 -14.03 -12.26 1.88
CA GLU A 19 -13.50 -13.57 2.32
C GLU A 19 -13.03 -14.49 1.17
N THR A 20 -12.53 -13.90 0.08
CA THR A 20 -12.19 -14.62 -1.15
C THR A 20 -10.68 -14.79 -1.31
N LYS A 21 -10.24 -16.02 -1.59
CA LYS A 21 -8.84 -16.35 -1.84
C LYS A 21 -8.53 -16.40 -3.33
N GLN A 22 -7.67 -15.50 -3.81
CA GLN A 22 -7.15 -15.59 -5.17
C GLN A 22 -6.04 -16.66 -5.26
N PRO A 23 -5.83 -17.31 -6.43
CA PRO A 23 -4.87 -18.43 -6.56
C PRO A 23 -3.43 -18.09 -6.15
N TRP A 24 -3.04 -16.83 -6.29
CA TRP A 24 -1.71 -16.32 -5.96
C TRP A 24 -1.57 -15.85 -4.50
N MET A 25 -2.64 -15.91 -3.71
CA MET A 25 -2.64 -15.44 -2.32
C MET A 25 -2.21 -16.53 -1.33
N LYS A 26 -1.42 -16.11 -0.34
CA LYS A 26 -1.02 -16.98 0.78
C LYS A 26 -2.09 -17.08 1.87
N PHE A 27 -2.88 -16.05 2.07
CA PHE A 27 -3.93 -15.95 3.09
C PHE A 27 -5.24 -15.43 2.48
N VAL A 28 -6.36 -15.58 3.19
CA VAL A 28 -7.67 -15.06 2.78
C VAL A 28 -7.85 -13.68 3.40
N PRO A 29 -7.92 -12.59 2.61
CA PRO A 29 -8.28 -11.27 3.14
C PRO A 29 -9.76 -11.20 3.48
N ASP A 30 -10.15 -10.30 4.38
CA ASP A 30 -11.59 -10.05 4.63
C ASP A 30 -12.23 -9.34 3.42
N ILE A 31 -11.48 -8.45 2.77
CA ILE A 31 -11.93 -7.66 1.62
C ILE A 31 -10.90 -7.64 0.50
N PHE A 32 -11.37 -7.79 -0.73
CA PHE A 32 -10.61 -7.73 -1.95
C PHE A 32 -11.32 -6.82 -2.96
N LEU A 33 -10.71 -5.67 -3.26
CA LEU A 33 -11.20 -4.70 -4.24
C LEU A 33 -10.39 -4.83 -5.52
N THR A 34 -11.08 -4.96 -6.65
CA THR A 34 -10.52 -4.76 -7.98
C THR A 34 -11.19 -3.54 -8.59
N ALA A 35 -10.41 -2.55 -9.03
CA ALA A 35 -10.93 -1.46 -9.82
C ALA A 35 -10.28 -1.44 -11.21
N GLU A 36 -11.13 -1.35 -12.23
CA GLU A 36 -10.70 -1.06 -13.59
C GLU A 36 -10.59 0.45 -13.75
N VAL A 37 -9.51 0.89 -14.39
CA VAL A 37 -9.19 2.32 -14.53
C VAL A 37 -8.68 2.63 -15.93
N LYS A 38 -8.88 3.89 -16.35
CA LYS A 38 -8.45 4.41 -17.65
C LYS A 38 -7.50 5.60 -17.49
N HIS A 39 -6.34 5.53 -18.14
CA HIS A 39 -5.38 6.65 -18.27
C HIS A 39 -4.86 6.77 -19.71
N ASP A 40 -4.54 5.64 -20.34
CA ASP A 40 -4.13 5.54 -21.76
C ASP A 40 -4.59 4.20 -22.37
N TRP A 41 -4.58 3.15 -21.55
CA TRP A 41 -5.17 1.84 -21.76
C TRP A 41 -5.97 1.45 -20.52
N ASP A 42 -6.74 0.37 -20.62
CA ASP A 42 -7.44 -0.20 -19.48
C ASP A 42 -6.44 -0.92 -18.57
N ASP A 43 -6.35 -0.46 -17.32
CA ASP A 43 -5.49 -1.03 -16.30
C ASP A 43 -6.34 -1.50 -15.11
N LYS A 44 -5.74 -2.31 -14.24
CA LYS A 44 -6.40 -2.82 -13.04
C LYS A 44 -5.56 -2.50 -11.81
N ILE A 45 -6.20 -1.94 -10.79
CA ILE A 45 -5.66 -1.88 -9.44
C ILE A 45 -6.37 -2.92 -8.58
N THR A 46 -5.59 -3.63 -7.78
CA THR A 46 -6.09 -4.61 -6.81
C THR A 46 -5.60 -4.24 -5.42
N ILE A 47 -6.55 -4.11 -4.49
CA ILE A 47 -6.31 -3.68 -3.12
C ILE A 47 -6.99 -4.69 -2.20
N PHE A 48 -6.30 -5.15 -1.16
CA PHE A 48 -6.87 -6.11 -0.22
C PHE A 48 -6.29 -5.95 1.17
N GLY A 49 -7.05 -6.43 2.14
CA GLY A 49 -6.68 -6.40 3.55
C GLY A 49 -7.71 -7.07 4.45
N SER A 50 -7.44 -6.97 5.75
CA SER A 50 -8.26 -7.54 6.82
C SER A 50 -8.54 -6.47 7.87
N PHE A 51 -9.74 -6.54 8.44
CA PHE A 51 -10.18 -5.68 9.53
C PHE A 51 -9.64 -6.18 10.88
N LYS A 52 -9.60 -5.28 11.86
CA LYS A 52 -9.37 -5.59 13.27
C LYS A 52 -10.72 -5.65 13.97
N LYS A 53 -11.33 -6.85 13.97
CA LYS A 53 -12.69 -7.10 14.46
C LYS A 53 -12.84 -6.96 15.99
N ASP A 54 -11.72 -6.82 16.70
CA ASP A 54 -11.62 -6.53 18.13
C ASP A 54 -11.75 -5.04 18.47
N ILE A 55 -11.75 -4.16 17.46
CA ILE A 55 -11.84 -2.71 17.60
C ILE A 55 -13.20 -2.24 17.09
N ALA A 56 -13.79 -1.25 17.76
CA ALA A 56 -15.06 -0.66 17.35
C ALA A 56 -14.97 -0.03 15.94
N LEU A 57 -16.02 -0.21 15.13
CA LEU A 57 -16.05 0.21 13.72
C LEU A 57 -15.90 1.71 13.51
N ASP A 58 -16.26 2.53 14.50
CA ASP A 58 -16.11 3.99 14.48
C ASP A 58 -14.65 4.45 14.72
N ASP A 59 -13.77 3.59 15.23
CA ASP A 59 -12.33 3.83 15.27
C ASP A 59 -11.70 3.44 13.93
N ARG A 60 -10.97 4.37 13.31
CA ARG A 60 -10.23 4.13 12.06
C ARG A 60 -9.26 2.94 12.14
N LYS A 61 -8.77 2.59 13.34
CA LYS A 61 -7.90 1.42 13.54
C LYS A 61 -8.60 0.08 13.27
N SER A 62 -9.94 0.04 13.32
CA SER A 62 -10.73 -1.15 12.95
C SER A 62 -10.49 -1.59 11.51
N TRP A 63 -10.04 -0.68 10.63
CA TRP A 63 -9.70 -1.03 9.26
C TRP A 63 -8.46 -1.93 9.12
N GLY A 64 -7.62 -2.06 10.14
CA GLY A 64 -6.45 -2.96 10.07
C GLY A 64 -5.59 -2.72 8.82
N SER A 65 -5.37 -3.77 8.01
CA SER A 65 -4.68 -3.67 6.71
C SER A 65 -5.63 -3.31 5.56
N ALA A 66 -6.95 -3.41 5.75
CA ALA A 66 -7.96 -2.96 4.81
C ALA A 66 -8.06 -1.43 4.71
N PHE A 67 -7.30 -0.66 5.51
CA PHE A 67 -7.27 0.81 5.42
C PHE A 67 -6.97 1.34 4.01
N LYS A 68 -6.27 0.56 3.17
CA LYS A 68 -5.99 0.89 1.77
C LYS A 68 -7.25 0.95 0.91
N VAL A 69 -8.23 0.09 1.21
CA VAL A 69 -9.56 0.13 0.56
C VAL A 69 -10.30 1.39 0.97
N ALA A 70 -10.25 1.75 2.26
CA ALA A 70 -10.85 2.99 2.73
C ALA A 70 -10.20 4.22 2.11
N GLU A 71 -8.86 4.24 2.03
CA GLU A 71 -8.10 5.29 1.36
C GLU A 71 -8.49 5.44 -0.11
N PHE A 72 -8.73 4.33 -0.81
CA PHE A 72 -9.23 4.36 -2.18
C PHE A 72 -10.55 5.11 -2.30
N PHE A 73 -11.56 4.73 -1.51
CA PHE A 73 -12.87 5.39 -1.52
C PHE A 73 -12.79 6.86 -1.06
N GLU A 74 -12.00 7.13 -0.01
CA GLU A 74 -11.79 8.49 0.51
C GLU A 74 -11.13 9.41 -0.53
N CYS A 75 -10.15 8.91 -1.26
CA CYS A 75 -9.49 9.66 -2.33
C CYS A 75 -10.44 9.92 -3.51
N ALA A 76 -11.15 8.90 -3.97
CA ALA A 76 -12.06 9.01 -5.11
C ALA A 76 -13.28 9.91 -4.81
N LEU A 77 -13.82 9.83 -3.59
CA LEU A 77 -15.00 10.61 -3.18
C LEU A 77 -14.66 11.99 -2.60
N GLY A 78 -13.38 12.28 -2.33
CA GLY A 78 -12.98 13.50 -1.61
C GLY A 78 -13.50 13.55 -0.17
N LYS A 79 -13.70 12.38 0.46
CA LYS A 79 -14.22 12.24 1.82
C LYS A 79 -13.12 11.78 2.78
N ARG A 80 -13.39 11.84 4.08
CA ARG A 80 -12.49 11.31 5.14
C ARG A 80 -13.29 10.54 6.17
N ASN A 81 -12.62 9.63 6.86
CA ASN A 81 -13.19 8.83 7.96
C ASN A 81 -14.44 8.07 7.54
N LEU A 82 -14.37 7.45 6.36
CA LEU A 82 -15.44 6.61 5.85
C LEU A 82 -15.62 5.37 6.75
N LEU A 83 -16.87 5.08 7.10
CA LEU A 83 -17.26 3.95 7.95
C LEU A 83 -18.00 2.89 7.14
N VAL A 84 -17.55 1.65 7.23
CA VAL A 84 -18.25 0.50 6.64
C VAL A 84 -19.56 0.22 7.35
N GLN A 85 -20.41 -0.60 6.72
CA GLN A 85 -21.61 -1.10 7.36
C GLN A 85 -21.27 -1.99 8.58
N PRO A 86 -22.22 -2.23 9.51
CA PRO A 86 -21.98 -3.07 10.69
C PRO A 86 -21.52 -4.50 10.40
N ASP A 87 -21.82 -5.01 9.20
CA ASP A 87 -21.40 -6.32 8.71
C ASP A 87 -20.06 -6.29 7.95
N TYR A 88 -19.32 -5.17 8.04
CA TYR A 88 -18.05 -4.91 7.35
C TYR A 88 -18.16 -4.78 5.82
N SER A 89 -19.37 -4.70 5.27
CA SER A 89 -19.56 -4.45 3.85
C SER A 89 -19.34 -2.98 3.48
N ILE A 90 -18.83 -2.76 2.27
CA ILE A 90 -18.74 -1.44 1.64
C ILE A 90 -20.15 -1.00 1.23
N PRO A 91 -20.58 0.23 1.57
CA PRO A 91 -21.85 0.77 1.09
C PRO A 91 -21.89 0.88 -0.45
N ASP A 92 -22.97 0.41 -1.06
CA ASP A 92 -23.16 0.39 -2.52
C ASP A 92 -23.07 1.79 -3.14
N GLU A 93 -23.50 2.82 -2.39
CA GLU A 93 -23.40 4.20 -2.85
C GLU A 93 -21.96 4.66 -3.04
N TRP A 94 -20.99 4.13 -2.28
CA TRP A 94 -19.58 4.48 -2.49
C TRP A 94 -19.07 3.91 -3.81
N ILE A 95 -19.44 2.66 -4.11
CA ILE A 95 -19.07 1.99 -5.36
C ILE A 95 -19.60 2.79 -6.54
N ARG A 96 -20.89 3.13 -6.52
CA ARG A 96 -21.54 3.92 -7.58
C ARG A 96 -20.93 5.32 -7.71
N ASP A 97 -20.75 6.04 -6.60
CA ASP A 97 -20.31 7.43 -6.61
C ASP A 97 -18.82 7.61 -6.97
N CYS A 98 -18.05 6.52 -6.88
CA CYS A 98 -16.65 6.45 -7.32
C CYS A 98 -16.48 6.25 -8.83
N ILE A 99 -17.48 5.73 -9.53
CA ILE A 99 -17.40 5.59 -10.99
C ILE A 99 -17.25 6.98 -11.63
N ASP A 100 -16.43 7.07 -12.67
CA ASP A 100 -16.04 8.31 -13.36
C ASP A 100 -15.23 9.30 -12.51
N ARG A 101 -14.86 8.94 -11.28
CA ARG A 101 -13.93 9.74 -10.46
C ARG A 101 -12.49 9.46 -10.83
N GLU A 102 -11.67 10.49 -10.64
CA GLU A 102 -10.23 10.41 -10.87
C GLU A 102 -9.47 10.12 -9.57
N ILE A 103 -8.47 9.27 -9.66
CA ILE A 103 -7.51 8.98 -8.60
C ILE A 103 -6.09 9.11 -9.15
N LYS A 104 -5.14 9.48 -8.28
CA LYS A 104 -3.72 9.40 -8.59
C LYS A 104 -3.21 8.02 -8.16
N MET A 105 -2.54 7.33 -9.08
CA MET A 105 -1.94 6.03 -8.89
C MET A 105 -0.43 6.10 -9.13
N CYS A 106 0.32 5.13 -8.61
CA CYS A 106 1.74 4.99 -8.89
C CYS A 106 2.06 3.55 -9.30
N SER A 107 2.86 3.41 -10.35
CA SER A 107 3.44 2.13 -10.76
C SER A 107 4.95 2.16 -10.53
N TYR A 108 5.56 1.04 -10.20
CA TYR A 108 6.99 0.96 -9.88
C TYR A 108 7.68 -0.20 -10.61
N PRO A 109 8.98 -0.04 -10.96
CA PRO A 109 9.73 -1.07 -11.64
C PRO A 109 10.07 -2.21 -10.68
N THR A 110 10.01 -3.44 -11.18
CA THR A 110 10.34 -4.63 -10.43
C THR A 110 11.64 -5.26 -10.91
N THR A 111 12.25 -6.11 -10.08
CA THR A 111 13.46 -6.87 -10.41
C THR A 111 13.20 -7.96 -11.46
N LYS A 112 11.94 -8.32 -11.70
CA LYS A 112 11.55 -9.26 -12.75
C LYS A 112 11.68 -8.60 -14.12
N LEU A 113 12.28 -9.30 -15.08
CA LEU A 113 12.45 -8.84 -16.46
C LEU A 113 11.46 -9.52 -17.40
N LYS A 114 10.92 -8.75 -18.35
CA LYS A 114 10.22 -9.25 -19.54
C LYS A 114 11.23 -9.84 -20.53
N ASP A 115 10.75 -10.61 -21.51
CA ASP A 115 11.59 -11.21 -22.56
C ASP A 115 12.42 -10.16 -23.34
N SER A 116 11.88 -8.94 -23.46
CA SER A 116 12.57 -7.78 -24.03
C SER A 116 13.76 -7.22 -23.23
N GLY A 117 14.08 -7.79 -22.06
CA GLY A 117 15.08 -7.27 -21.12
C GLY A 117 14.61 -6.08 -20.27
N LYS A 118 13.43 -5.50 -20.56
CA LYS A 118 12.84 -4.42 -19.75
C LYS A 118 12.19 -4.96 -18.45
N PRO A 119 12.18 -4.19 -17.36
CA PRO A 119 11.53 -4.61 -16.12
C PRO A 119 10.00 -4.75 -16.27
N TYR A 120 9.41 -5.65 -15.49
CA TYR A 120 7.99 -5.61 -15.19
C TYR A 120 7.68 -4.42 -14.29
N TRP A 121 6.49 -3.86 -14.44
CA TRP A 121 5.98 -2.78 -13.60
C TRP A 121 4.79 -3.29 -12.82
N ASN A 122 4.75 -3.00 -11.51
CA ASN A 122 3.63 -3.31 -10.64
C ASN A 122 2.92 -2.01 -10.25
N ASN A 123 1.62 -2.09 -10.02
CA ASN A 123 0.85 -1.00 -9.41
C ASN A 123 1.05 -1.01 -7.89
N PHE A 124 1.25 0.17 -7.30
CA PHE A 124 1.22 0.37 -5.87
C PHE A 124 -0.21 0.21 -5.36
N ASP A 125 -0.38 -0.39 -4.19
CA ASP A 125 -1.68 -0.75 -3.62
C ASP A 125 -2.34 0.38 -2.82
N ARG A 126 -1.80 1.60 -2.97
CA ARG A 126 -2.27 2.85 -2.37
C ARG A 126 -2.44 3.90 -3.45
N VAL A 127 -3.37 4.81 -3.20
CA VAL A 127 -3.75 5.87 -4.14
C VAL A 127 -3.76 7.21 -3.43
N ALA A 128 -3.77 8.29 -4.21
CA ALA A 128 -3.97 9.64 -3.70
C ALA A 128 -5.10 10.32 -4.46
N GLN A 129 -5.60 11.44 -3.94
CA GLN A 129 -6.52 12.30 -4.68
C GLN A 129 -5.87 12.77 -5.98
N ALA A 130 -6.65 12.89 -7.07
CA ALA A 130 -6.14 13.28 -8.39
C ALA A 130 -5.32 14.60 -8.34
N GLY A 131 -5.84 15.61 -7.63
CA GLY A 131 -5.17 16.91 -7.44
C GLY A 131 -4.09 16.96 -6.35
N SER A 132 -3.64 15.82 -5.81
CA SER A 132 -2.56 15.79 -4.82
C SER A 132 -1.22 16.28 -5.39
N VAL A 133 -0.29 16.65 -4.52
CA VAL A 133 1.06 17.09 -4.93
C VAL A 133 1.79 15.95 -5.64
N ASP A 134 2.53 16.27 -6.70
CA ASP A 134 3.33 15.29 -7.43
C ASP A 134 4.48 14.73 -6.59
N GLY A 135 4.75 13.44 -6.76
CA GLY A 135 5.78 12.70 -6.06
C GLY A 135 5.36 12.14 -4.70
N ILE A 136 4.13 12.39 -4.25
CA ILE A 136 3.64 11.89 -2.96
C ILE A 136 3.62 10.35 -2.91
N LEU A 137 3.11 9.70 -3.96
CA LEU A 137 3.06 8.24 -4.03
C LEU A 137 4.44 7.68 -4.36
N LYS A 138 5.25 8.37 -5.17
CA LYS A 138 6.64 7.95 -5.44
C LYS A 138 7.46 7.87 -4.16
N LYS A 139 7.33 8.88 -3.29
CA LYS A 139 7.95 8.87 -1.97
C LYS A 139 7.45 7.69 -1.12
N MET A 140 6.14 7.45 -1.07
CA MET A 140 5.58 6.31 -0.34
C MET A 140 6.07 4.95 -0.86
N VAL A 141 6.23 4.80 -2.18
CA VAL A 141 6.81 3.61 -2.79
C VAL A 141 8.25 3.41 -2.32
N LEU A 142 9.09 4.45 -2.41
CA LEU A 142 10.48 4.38 -1.95
C LEU A 142 10.59 4.03 -0.48
N ASP A 143 9.80 4.69 0.37
CA ASP A 143 9.81 4.45 1.81
C ASP A 143 9.36 3.00 2.12
N SER A 144 8.35 2.50 1.42
CA SER A 144 7.89 1.12 1.53
C SER A 144 8.91 0.10 1.03
N ALA A 145 9.64 0.41 -0.04
CA ALA A 145 10.72 -0.43 -0.56
C ALA A 145 11.90 -0.49 0.40
N LYS A 146 12.33 0.66 0.94
CA LYS A 146 13.40 0.74 1.95
C LYS A 146 13.05 0.02 3.24
N ALA A 147 11.78 0.08 3.65
CA ALA A 147 11.27 -0.65 4.83
C ALA A 147 11.04 -2.15 4.58
N GLY A 148 11.24 -2.65 3.36
CA GLY A 148 11.12 -4.07 3.02
C GLY A 148 9.69 -4.56 2.76
N TYR A 149 8.71 -3.67 2.66
CA TYR A 149 7.33 -4.02 2.30
C TYR A 149 7.18 -4.35 0.81
N ILE A 150 8.02 -3.75 -0.05
CA ILE A 150 8.08 -4.06 -1.49
C ILE A 150 9.33 -4.90 -1.78
N LYS A 151 9.15 -6.23 -1.84
CA LYS A 151 10.26 -7.19 -1.92
C LYS A 151 10.99 -7.24 -3.26
N ASN A 152 10.34 -6.80 -4.34
CA ASN A 152 10.84 -6.92 -5.70
C ASN A 152 11.10 -5.56 -6.35
N TYR A 153 11.29 -4.50 -5.57
CA TYR A 153 11.58 -3.17 -6.11
C TYR A 153 12.93 -3.13 -6.83
N ASN A 154 12.96 -2.53 -8.02
CA ASN A 154 14.19 -2.38 -8.80
C ASN A 154 14.81 -1.00 -8.60
N PHE A 155 15.79 -0.93 -7.68
CA PHE A 155 16.50 0.30 -7.37
C PHE A 155 17.44 0.79 -8.49
N SER A 156 17.88 -0.06 -9.42
CA SER A 156 18.82 0.34 -10.48
C SER A 156 18.12 1.04 -11.65
N ASN A 157 16.89 0.63 -12.00
CA ASN A 157 16.09 1.29 -13.04
C ASN A 157 15.42 2.59 -12.59
N ASP A 158 15.53 2.93 -11.32
CA ASP A 158 14.97 4.15 -10.73
C ASP A 158 16.01 5.29 -10.66
N GLN A 159 17.24 5.04 -11.13
CA GLN A 159 18.40 5.93 -11.06
C GLN A 159 18.45 7.01 -12.17
N ASN A 160 17.37 7.78 -12.33
CA ASN A 160 17.49 9.16 -12.86
C ASN A 160 17.75 10.18 -11.73
N GLY A 161 18.24 9.71 -10.58
CA GLY A 161 18.80 10.53 -9.51
C GLY A 161 19.77 9.66 -8.71
N GLU A 162 21.01 10.14 -8.53
CA GLU A 162 22.03 9.47 -7.73
C GLU A 162 21.48 9.13 -6.34
N ILE A 163 21.59 7.85 -5.95
CA ILE A 163 21.42 7.40 -4.57
C ILE A 163 22.80 6.97 -4.11
N ASP A 164 23.43 7.81 -3.29
CA ASP A 164 24.68 7.47 -2.60
C ASP A 164 24.38 6.35 -1.58
N PHE A 165 24.86 5.15 -1.88
CA PHE A 165 24.76 4.00 -0.98
C PHE A 165 25.91 4.04 0.03
N ASN A 166 25.69 4.67 1.20
CA ASN A 166 26.49 4.35 2.36
C ASN A 166 25.77 3.26 3.18
N PHE A 167 26.09 2.01 2.85
CA PHE A 167 25.70 0.87 3.68
C PHE A 167 26.42 0.97 5.02
N GLY A 168 25.73 1.53 6.03
CA GLY A 168 26.07 1.25 7.42
C GLY A 168 25.91 -0.26 7.63
N SER A 169 27.03 -0.96 7.74
CA SER A 169 27.10 -2.35 8.14
C SER A 169 26.20 -2.59 9.36
N ASN A 170 25.30 -3.56 9.26
CA ASN A 170 24.61 -4.15 10.41
C ASN A 170 25.65 -4.72 11.38
N VAL A 171 26.17 -3.90 12.29
CA VAL A 171 26.77 -4.39 13.52
C VAL A 171 25.59 -4.72 14.42
N LYS A 172 25.39 -6.01 14.69
CA LYS A 172 24.51 -6.45 15.76
C LYS A 172 25.00 -5.78 17.05
N GLU A 173 24.23 -4.84 17.58
CA GLU A 173 24.38 -4.45 18.98
C GLU A 173 24.03 -5.68 19.82
N GLU A 174 25.06 -6.35 20.33
CA GLU A 174 24.93 -7.26 21.45
C GLU A 174 24.33 -6.46 22.61
N LYS A 175 23.11 -6.84 23.01
CA LYS A 175 22.55 -6.41 24.29
C LYS A 175 23.46 -6.96 25.38
N THR A 176 24.26 -6.10 25.99
CA THR A 176 24.89 -6.39 27.27
C THR A 176 23.78 -6.55 28.32
N THR A 177 23.63 -7.79 28.80
CA THR A 177 22.84 -8.08 29.99
C THR A 177 23.50 -7.37 31.17
N PRO A 178 22.78 -6.57 31.98
CA PRO A 178 23.37 -6.02 33.20
C PRO A 178 23.62 -7.15 34.20
N GLU A 179 24.88 -7.30 34.63
CA GLU A 179 25.23 -8.11 35.80
C GLU A 179 24.64 -7.44 37.06
N VAL A 180 23.87 -8.23 37.82
CA VAL A 180 23.40 -7.83 39.14
C VAL A 180 24.59 -7.92 40.10
N GLN A 181 25.14 -6.78 40.51
CA GLN A 181 26.06 -6.70 41.64
C GLN A 181 25.28 -6.95 42.93
N LEU A 182 25.50 -8.10 43.56
CA LEU A 182 25.14 -8.37 44.94
C LEU A 182 26.33 -7.99 45.82
N ASP A 183 26.40 -6.74 46.25
CA ASP A 183 27.34 -6.31 47.28
C ASP A 183 26.58 -5.64 48.44
N GLY A 184 26.70 -6.23 49.64
CA GLY A 184 26.54 -5.53 50.92
C GLY A 184 25.23 -5.74 51.69
N ILE A 185 24.89 -6.98 52.04
CA ILE A 185 24.10 -7.22 53.27
C ILE A 185 25.11 -7.45 54.40
N GLU A 186 25.36 -6.43 55.22
CA GLU A 186 25.94 -6.64 56.55
C GLU A 186 24.84 -7.19 57.48
N LEU A 187 25.24 -8.15 58.31
CA LEU A 187 24.44 -8.83 59.34
C LEU A 187 24.06 -7.91 60.50
#